data_AF-A0A3D3REG5-F1
#
_entry.id   AF-A0A3D3REG5-F1
#
_cell.length_a   1.000
_cell.length_b   1.000
_cell.length_c   1.000
_cell.angle_alpha   90.00
_cell.angle_beta   90.00
_cell.angle_gamma   90.00
#
_symmetry.space_group_name_H-M   'P 1'
#
loop_
_entity.id
_entity.type
_entity.pdbx_description
1 polymer ?
#
loop_
_entity_poly.entity_id
_entity_poly.type
_entity_poly.pdbx_seq_one_letter_code
_entity_poly.pdbx_strand_id
1 'polypeptide(L)'
;MEAIAELIAALVGALLEGIFALLQGVFSLLAVVLEFIFVALFHGVDAASKQYQHRQEERSEKLATAKNNRQAERAAQLEVAEKVAATSRQNNEPTISRNQTVILVLLVCFIIIGGVATWMIRDRIRKQRIAETRSQIKKLANTFSAQIQDKEMADPVPGKLHDRDAWNQPIELFVDKTLLGSLIVVRSSGPDRRSGSIDDLLETHVVQASVKEVGGELAHRGWKALRNRVNNFLPGGEKEKQPAENDVSED
;
A
#
# COMPACT_ATOMS: atom_id res chain seq x y z
N MET A 1 -19.58 50.79 1.36
CA MET A 1 -18.79 50.04 0.37
C MET A 1 -17.30 50.14 0.67
N GLU A 2 -16.77 51.34 0.97
CA GLU A 2 -15.34 51.56 1.28
C GLU A 2 -14.85 50.80 2.52
N ALA A 3 -15.56 50.85 3.65
CA ALA A 3 -15.15 50.16 4.89
C ALA A 3 -15.04 48.63 4.74
N ILE A 4 -15.84 48.02 3.87
CA ILE A 4 -15.77 46.57 3.58
C ILE A 4 -14.53 46.26 2.73
N ALA A 5 -14.18 47.13 1.79
CA ALA A 5 -12.99 46.97 0.96
C ALA A 5 -11.70 47.10 1.80
N GLU A 6 -11.65 48.05 2.74
CA GLU A 6 -10.51 48.20 3.67
C GLU A 6 -10.33 46.98 4.57
N LEU A 7 -11.44 46.43 5.11
CA LEU A 7 -11.39 45.22 5.93
C LEU A 7 -10.85 44.02 5.15
N ILE A 8 -11.30 43.84 3.90
CA ILE A 8 -10.82 42.75 3.02
C ILE A 8 -9.33 42.93 2.70
N ALA A 9 -8.90 44.15 2.39
CA ALA A 9 -7.49 44.43 2.10
C ALA A 9 -6.59 44.14 3.32
N ALA A 10 -7.01 44.54 4.52
CA ALA A 10 -6.29 44.26 5.76
C ALA A 10 -6.22 42.74 6.04
N LEU A 11 -7.30 42.01 5.81
CA LEU A 11 -7.34 40.55 6.00
C LEU A 11 -6.40 39.82 5.05
N VAL A 12 -6.38 40.23 3.77
CA VAL A 12 -5.47 39.67 2.76
C VAL A 12 -4.01 40.01 3.10
N GLY A 13 -3.73 41.24 3.53
CA GLY A 13 -2.39 41.65 3.98
C GLY A 13 -1.87 40.78 5.12
N ALA A 14 -2.67 40.62 6.18
CA ALA A 14 -2.31 39.77 7.32
C ALA A 14 -2.09 38.31 6.92
N LEU A 15 -2.89 37.79 5.98
CA LEU A 15 -2.76 36.42 5.49
C LEU A 15 -1.47 36.22 4.67
N LEU A 16 -1.10 37.20 3.84
CA LEU A 16 0.14 37.20 3.08
C LEU A 16 1.38 37.30 3.98
N GLU A 17 1.35 38.17 4.99
CA GLU A 17 2.43 38.26 5.98
C GLU A 17 2.58 36.95 6.77
N GLY A 18 1.47 36.33 7.16
CA GLY A 18 1.48 35.02 7.81
C GLY A 18 2.11 33.92 6.95
N ILE A 19 1.77 33.88 5.65
CA ILE A 19 2.36 32.93 4.70
C ILE A 19 3.86 33.18 4.53
N PHE A 20 4.27 34.45 4.43
CA PHE A 20 5.68 34.82 4.28
C PHE A 20 6.51 34.43 5.51
N ALA A 21 6.00 34.71 6.72
CA ALA A 21 6.63 34.30 7.97
C ALA A 21 6.75 32.77 8.08
N LEU A 22 5.73 32.02 7.64
CA LEU A 22 5.75 30.57 7.62
C LEU A 22 6.81 30.04 6.64
N LEU A 23 6.86 30.58 5.42
CA LEU A 23 7.89 30.23 4.42
C LEU A 23 9.30 30.51 4.95
N GLN A 24 9.52 31.68 5.56
CA GLN A 24 10.80 32.03 6.15
C GLN A 24 11.19 31.08 7.29
N GLY A 25 10.23 30.66 8.13
CA GLY A 25 10.43 29.65 9.16
C GLY A 25 10.85 28.30 8.58
N VAL A 26 10.20 27.86 7.50
CA VAL A 26 10.56 26.62 6.79
C VAL A 26 11.96 26.70 6.21
N PHE A 27 12.32 27.79 5.53
CA PHE A 27 13.68 27.98 4.99
C PHE A 27 14.74 28.00 6.07
N SER A 28 14.49 28.66 7.19
CA SER A 28 15.39 28.70 8.34
C SER A 28 15.61 27.30 8.92
N LEU A 29 14.53 26.51 9.08
CA LEU A 29 14.63 25.13 9.54
C LEU A 29 15.44 24.27 8.56
N LEU A 30 15.19 24.42 7.26
CA LEU A 30 15.89 23.68 6.21
C LEU A 30 17.38 24.02 6.19
N ALA A 31 17.74 25.30 6.37
CA ALA A 31 19.11 25.76 6.49
C ALA A 31 19.82 25.12 7.70
N VAL A 32 19.17 25.11 8.88
CA VAL A 32 19.72 24.48 10.09
C VAL A 32 19.91 22.97 9.90
N VAL A 33 18.95 22.29 9.26
CA VAL A 33 19.05 20.86 8.97
C VAL A 33 20.21 20.58 8.00
N LEU A 34 20.35 21.38 6.93
CA LEU A 34 21.45 21.26 5.98
C LEU A 34 22.80 21.53 6.64
N GLU A 35 22.89 22.55 7.49
CA GLU A 35 24.09 22.84 8.27
C GLU A 35 24.45 21.67 9.19
N PHE A 36 23.46 21.10 9.88
CA PHE A 36 23.67 19.92 10.72
C PHE A 36 24.17 18.72 9.92
N ILE A 37 23.56 18.43 8.76
CA ILE A 37 24.00 17.35 7.86
C ILE A 37 25.43 17.62 7.37
N PHE A 38 25.72 18.86 6.99
CA PHE A 38 27.04 19.27 6.53
C PHE A 38 28.09 19.08 7.64
N VAL A 39 27.84 19.58 8.85
CA VAL A 39 28.74 19.40 10.00
C VAL A 39 28.91 17.91 10.33
N ALA A 40 27.82 17.14 10.35
CA ALA A 40 27.88 15.70 10.63
C ALA A 40 28.69 14.93 9.58
N LEU A 41 28.57 15.25 8.30
CA LEU A 41 29.31 14.60 7.23
C LEU A 41 30.78 15.00 7.22
N PHE A 42 31.10 16.29 7.33
CA PHE A 42 32.47 16.75 7.21
C PHE A 42 33.27 16.59 8.51
N HIS A 43 32.70 16.98 9.65
CA HIS A 43 33.41 16.88 10.93
C HIS A 43 33.30 15.50 11.56
N GLY A 44 32.22 14.75 11.29
CA GLY A 44 32.07 13.38 11.78
C GLY A 44 33.07 12.42 11.14
N VAL A 45 33.31 12.55 9.83
CA VAL A 45 34.29 11.73 9.11
C VAL A 45 35.72 12.09 9.54
N ASP A 46 36.03 13.38 9.71
CA ASP A 46 37.35 13.82 10.21
C ASP A 46 37.62 13.42 11.66
N ALA A 47 36.60 13.47 12.53
CA ALA A 47 36.73 12.98 13.90
C ALA A 47 36.95 11.45 13.93
N ALA A 48 36.21 10.70 13.10
CA ALA A 48 36.37 9.25 12.99
C ALA A 48 37.72 8.85 12.41
N SER A 49 38.23 9.60 11.41
CA SER A 49 39.52 9.33 10.77
C SER A 49 40.69 9.62 11.73
N LYS A 50 40.66 10.75 12.45
CA LYS A 50 41.67 11.08 13.48
C LYS A 50 41.68 10.06 14.61
N GLN A 51 40.51 9.61 15.06
CA GLN A 51 40.41 8.57 16.09
C GLN A 51 40.85 7.19 15.59
N TYR A 52 40.76 6.93 14.29
CA TYR A 52 41.30 5.71 13.67
C TYR A 52 42.83 5.77 13.57
N GLN A 53 43.39 6.90 13.14
CA GLN A 53 44.84 7.12 13.06
C GLN A 53 45.49 7.03 14.45
N HIS A 54 44.93 7.70 15.46
CA HIS A 54 45.42 7.62 16.83
C HIS A 54 45.43 6.18 17.37
N ARG A 55 44.40 5.37 17.03
CA ARG A 55 44.34 3.95 17.40
C ARG A 55 45.35 3.08 16.66
N GLN A 56 45.73 3.45 15.44
CA GLN A 56 46.80 2.76 14.71
C GLN A 56 48.18 3.09 15.30
N GLU A 57 48.43 4.36 15.61
CA GLU A 57 49.69 4.81 16.23
C GLU A 57 49.88 4.14 17.59
N GLU A 58 48.87 4.18 18.46
CA GLU A 58 48.92 3.47 19.76
C GLU A 58 49.18 1.97 19.59
N ARG A 59 48.57 1.31 18.59
CA ARG A 59 48.79 -0.13 18.35
C ARG A 59 50.21 -0.39 17.86
N SER A 60 50.74 0.46 17.00
CA SER A 60 52.10 0.34 16.47
C SER A 60 53.14 0.57 17.57
N GLU A 61 52.91 1.55 18.45
CA GLU A 61 53.77 1.88 19.58
C GLU A 61 53.71 0.77 20.64
N LYS A 62 52.51 0.26 20.96
CA LYS A 62 52.31 -0.91 21.85
C LYS A 62 52.93 -2.19 21.28
N LEU A 63 52.91 -2.39 19.96
CA LEU A 63 53.57 -3.53 19.31
C LEU A 63 55.10 -3.39 19.31
N ALA A 64 55.63 -2.16 19.15
CA ALA A 64 57.05 -1.87 19.24
C ALA A 64 57.58 -2.06 20.67
N THR A 65 56.86 -1.54 21.68
CA THR A 65 57.18 -1.77 23.10
C THR A 65 56.98 -3.22 23.50
N ALA A 66 55.93 -3.91 23.03
CA ALA A 66 55.73 -5.34 23.32
C ALA A 66 56.79 -6.25 22.68
N LYS A 67 57.42 -5.87 21.56
CA LYS A 67 58.57 -6.59 21.02
C LYS A 67 59.83 -6.39 21.86
N ASN A 68 60.04 -5.20 22.42
CA ASN A 68 61.19 -4.90 23.27
C ASN A 68 61.03 -5.42 24.72
N ASN A 69 59.81 -5.48 25.27
CA ASN A 69 59.57 -5.79 26.69
C ASN A 69 59.06 -7.22 26.97
N ARG A 70 59.03 -8.11 25.95
CA ARG A 70 58.61 -9.52 26.10
C ARG A 70 59.50 -10.36 27.04
N GLN A 71 60.63 -9.83 27.51
CA GLN A 71 61.47 -10.45 28.53
C GLN A 71 61.30 -9.87 29.95
N ALA A 72 60.58 -8.75 30.15
CA ALA A 72 60.53 -8.07 31.46
C ALA A 72 59.12 -7.86 32.08
N GLU A 73 58.02 -7.89 31.30
CA GLU A 73 56.74 -7.30 31.74
C GLU A 73 55.54 -8.26 31.95
N ARG A 74 55.76 -9.54 32.25
CA ARG A 74 54.62 -10.44 32.58
C ARG A 74 53.99 -10.19 33.97
N ALA A 75 54.63 -9.40 34.84
CA ALA A 75 54.12 -9.12 36.20
C ALA A 75 53.48 -7.73 36.37
N ALA A 76 53.85 -6.74 35.55
CA ALA A 76 53.42 -5.34 35.72
C ALA A 76 52.12 -4.98 34.96
N GLN A 77 51.68 -5.82 34.01
CA GLN A 77 50.57 -5.50 33.10
C GLN A 77 49.17 -5.67 33.70
N LEU A 78 49.01 -6.33 34.86
CA LEU A 78 47.71 -6.48 35.53
C LEU A 78 47.27 -5.19 36.25
N GLU A 79 48.20 -4.40 36.79
CA GLU A 79 47.86 -3.18 37.55
C GLU A 79 47.68 -1.94 36.65
N VAL A 80 48.37 -1.90 35.50
CA VAL A 80 48.30 -0.78 34.55
C VAL A 80 47.06 -0.88 33.65
N ALA A 81 46.62 -2.10 33.31
CA ALA A 81 45.40 -2.31 32.53
C ALA A 81 44.14 -1.87 33.29
N GLU A 82 44.12 -2.01 34.62
CA GLU A 82 43.01 -1.58 35.47
C GLU A 82 42.93 -0.04 35.57
N LYS A 83 44.08 0.64 35.72
CA LYS A 83 44.14 2.10 35.79
C LYS A 83 43.80 2.76 34.44
N VAL A 84 44.24 2.19 33.31
CA VAL A 84 43.96 2.75 31.97
C VAL A 84 42.51 2.52 31.54
N ALA A 85 41.87 1.42 31.98
CA ALA A 85 40.45 1.18 31.76
C ALA A 85 39.54 2.10 32.58
N ALA A 86 39.99 2.53 33.78
CA ALA A 86 39.26 3.48 34.63
C ALA A 86 39.34 4.93 34.11
N THR A 87 40.50 5.39 33.64
CA THR A 87 40.67 6.78 33.16
C THR A 87 39.99 7.02 31.79
N SER A 88 39.82 5.98 30.96
CA SER A 88 39.21 6.11 29.63
C SER A 88 37.67 6.20 29.63
N ARG A 89 37.02 5.99 30.78
CA ARG A 89 35.54 6.04 30.90
C ARG A 89 34.98 7.40 31.36
N GLN A 90 35.81 8.32 31.86
CA GLN A 90 35.32 9.52 32.55
C GLN A 90 35.27 10.82 31.73
N ASN A 91 35.87 10.90 30.52
CA ASN A 91 36.18 12.20 29.92
C ASN A 91 35.48 12.57 28.61
N ASN A 92 34.45 11.86 28.16
CA ASN A 92 33.73 12.27 26.93
C ASN A 92 32.21 12.08 27.04
N GLU A 93 31.57 12.61 28.08
CA GLU A 93 30.14 12.89 27.99
C GLU A 93 29.97 14.23 27.25
N PRO A 94 29.38 14.26 26.05
CA PRO A 94 29.09 15.52 25.38
C PRO A 94 28.13 16.32 26.27
N THR A 95 28.60 17.44 26.80
CA THR A 95 27.80 18.36 27.61
C THR A 95 26.82 19.09 26.71
N ILE A 96 25.69 18.45 26.43
CA ILE A 96 24.58 19.05 25.68
C ILE A 96 24.11 20.26 26.49
N SER A 97 24.26 21.45 25.91
CA SER A 97 23.78 22.68 26.54
C SER A 97 22.26 22.65 26.66
N ARG A 98 21.70 23.26 27.71
CA ARG A 98 20.25 23.28 27.98
C ARG A 98 19.42 23.75 26.78
N ASN A 99 19.96 24.65 25.97
CA ASN A 99 19.31 25.17 24.75
C ASN A 99 19.29 24.12 23.63
N GLN A 100 20.35 23.33 23.47
CA GLN A 100 20.37 22.21 22.51
C GLN A 100 19.34 21.14 22.87
N THR A 101 19.12 20.87 24.16
CA THR A 101 18.07 19.93 24.59
C THR A 101 16.68 20.44 24.22
N VAL A 102 16.38 21.73 24.43
CA VAL A 102 15.08 22.32 24.07
C VAL A 102 14.84 22.26 22.56
N ILE A 103 15.85 22.62 21.75
CA ILE A 103 15.77 22.56 20.29
C ILE A 103 15.53 21.13 19.81
N LEU A 104 16.26 20.16 20.38
CA LEU A 104 16.12 18.75 20.01
C LEU A 104 14.75 18.19 20.38
N VAL A 105 14.21 18.55 21.55
CA VAL A 105 12.85 18.17 21.95
C VAL A 105 11.80 18.77 21.02
N LEU A 106 11.91 20.06 20.67
CA LEU A 106 10.98 20.71 19.74
C LEU A 106 11.02 20.06 18.34
N LEU A 107 12.22 19.73 17.85
CA LEU A 107 12.40 19.07 16.56
C LEU A 107 11.77 17.67 16.56
N VAL A 108 11.99 16.88 17.61
CA VAL A 108 11.37 15.55 17.76
C VAL A 108 9.84 15.67 17.82
N CYS A 109 9.31 16.62 18.60
CA CYS A 109 7.86 16.87 18.66
C CYS A 109 7.29 17.26 17.28
N PHE A 110 8.00 18.11 16.53
CA PHE A 110 7.57 18.52 15.20
C PHE A 110 7.53 17.34 14.22
N ILE A 111 8.55 16.47 14.24
CA ILE A 111 8.60 15.24 13.44
C ILE A 111 7.43 14.32 13.80
N ILE A 112 7.15 14.13 15.10
CA ILE A 112 6.03 13.29 15.56
C ILE A 112 4.69 13.87 15.09
N ILE A 113 4.46 15.18 15.28
CA ILE A 113 3.23 15.84 14.85
C ILE A 113 3.05 15.75 13.32
N GLY A 114 4.11 16.01 12.55
CA GLY A 114 4.09 15.87 11.10
C GLY A 114 3.83 14.43 10.64
N GLY A 115 4.44 13.45 11.32
CA GLY A 115 4.20 12.03 11.07
C GLY A 115 2.76 11.60 11.35
N VAL A 116 2.17 12.06 12.46
CA VAL A 116 0.77 11.77 12.80
C VAL A 116 -0.19 12.42 11.81
N ALA A 117 0.04 13.70 11.47
CA ALA A 117 -0.82 14.42 10.52
C ALA A 117 -0.82 13.78 9.13
N THR A 118 0.36 13.41 8.61
CA THR A 118 0.47 12.71 7.31
C THR A 118 -0.20 11.34 7.32
N TRP A 119 -0.07 10.58 8.43
CA TRP A 119 -0.76 9.31 8.61
C TRP A 119 -2.29 9.47 8.60
N MET A 120 -2.83 10.46 9.33
CA MET A 120 -4.27 10.72 9.38
C MET A 120 -4.84 11.12 8.01
N ILE A 121 -4.13 11.97 7.25
CA ILE A 121 -4.54 12.37 5.90
C ILE A 121 -4.57 11.16 4.97
N ARG A 122 -3.54 10.32 5.02
CA ARG A 122 -3.46 9.11 4.20
C ARG A 122 -4.59 8.13 4.51
N ASP A 123 -4.92 7.94 5.79
CA ASP A 123 -6.03 7.07 6.21
C ASP A 123 -7.39 7.60 5.72
N ARG A 124 -7.64 8.92 5.82
CA ARG A 124 -8.87 9.54 5.30
C ARG A 124 -9.01 9.35 3.80
N ILE A 125 -7.96 9.61 3.02
CA ILE A 125 -7.97 9.42 1.57
C ILE A 125 -8.23 7.96 1.23
N ARG A 126 -7.61 7.01 1.95
CA ARG A 126 -7.82 5.58 1.74
C ARG A 126 -9.28 5.19 1.96
N LYS A 127 -9.87 5.64 3.08
CA LYS A 127 -11.29 5.38 3.41
C LYS A 127 -12.25 5.97 2.39
N GLN A 128 -12.00 7.20 1.93
CA GLN A 128 -12.81 7.84 0.89
C GLN A 128 -12.78 7.04 -0.42
N ARG A 129 -11.58 6.65 -0.89
CA ARG A 129 -11.42 5.84 -2.12
C ARG A 129 -12.11 4.48 -2.04
N ILE A 130 -12.04 3.83 -0.88
CA ILE A 130 -12.75 2.56 -0.63
C ILE A 130 -14.26 2.78 -0.70
N ALA A 131 -14.79 3.82 -0.05
CA ALA A 131 -16.22 4.11 -0.05
C ALA A 131 -16.75 4.45 -1.46
N GLU A 132 -15.99 5.26 -2.21
CA GLU A 132 -16.30 5.62 -3.59
C GLU A 132 -16.33 4.39 -4.51
N THR A 133 -15.27 3.58 -4.46
CA THR A 133 -15.17 2.35 -5.26
C THR A 133 -16.30 1.38 -4.92
N ARG A 134 -16.62 1.21 -3.63
CA ARG A 134 -17.73 0.36 -3.20
C ARG A 134 -19.08 0.85 -3.71
N SER A 135 -19.30 2.17 -3.73
CA SER A 135 -20.51 2.76 -4.32
C SER A 135 -20.58 2.51 -5.82
N GLN A 136 -19.47 2.66 -6.53
CA GLN A 136 -19.37 2.41 -7.97
C GLN A 136 -19.66 0.95 -8.32
N ILE A 137 -19.00 0.00 -7.65
CA ILE A 137 -19.22 -1.44 -7.84
C ILE A 137 -20.68 -1.80 -7.58
N LYS A 138 -21.28 -1.28 -6.49
CA LYS A 138 -22.69 -1.51 -6.18
C LYS A 138 -23.62 -0.97 -7.27
N LYS A 139 -23.34 0.23 -7.80
CA LYS A 139 -24.12 0.79 -8.92
C LYS A 139 -24.01 -0.11 -10.15
N LEU A 140 -22.80 -0.54 -10.52
CA LEU A 140 -22.57 -1.44 -11.65
C LEU A 140 -23.29 -2.77 -11.47
N ALA A 141 -23.19 -3.38 -10.29
CA ALA A 141 -23.85 -4.64 -10.00
C ALA A 141 -25.39 -4.51 -10.09
N ASN A 142 -25.96 -3.41 -9.61
CA ASN A 142 -27.38 -3.10 -9.79
C ASN A 142 -27.75 -2.93 -11.27
N THR A 143 -26.94 -2.19 -12.04
CA THR A 143 -27.17 -1.98 -13.49
C THR A 143 -27.16 -3.32 -14.25
N PHE A 144 -26.17 -4.17 -14.02
CA PHE A 144 -26.10 -5.49 -14.65
C PHE A 144 -27.22 -6.42 -14.17
N SER A 145 -27.64 -6.32 -12.91
CA SER A 145 -28.77 -7.09 -12.40
C SER A 145 -30.09 -6.70 -13.08
N ALA A 146 -30.30 -5.40 -13.30
CA ALA A 146 -31.47 -4.90 -14.02
C ALA A 146 -31.40 -5.31 -15.51
N GLN A 147 -30.21 -5.27 -16.12
CA GLN A 147 -30.00 -5.70 -17.50
C GLN A 147 -30.33 -7.19 -17.71
N ILE A 148 -29.98 -8.07 -16.77
CA ILE A 148 -30.33 -9.50 -16.86
C ILE A 148 -31.82 -9.76 -16.61
N GLN A 149 -32.48 -8.92 -15.80
CA GLN A 149 -33.93 -9.01 -15.61
C GLN A 149 -34.73 -8.56 -16.84
N ASP A 150 -34.17 -7.63 -17.61
CA ASP A 150 -34.76 -7.13 -18.83
C ASP A 150 -34.46 -8.05 -20.02
N LYS A 151 -35.49 -8.78 -20.48
CA LYS A 151 -35.37 -9.76 -21.56
C LYS A 151 -35.09 -9.15 -22.94
N GLU A 152 -35.25 -7.84 -23.08
CA GLU A 152 -34.98 -7.15 -24.35
C GLU A 152 -33.49 -6.79 -24.51
N MET A 153 -32.74 -6.76 -23.41
CA MET A 153 -31.31 -6.43 -23.43
C MET A 153 -30.45 -7.69 -23.55
N ALA A 154 -29.34 -7.56 -24.29
CA ALA A 154 -28.34 -8.62 -24.36
C ALA A 154 -27.67 -8.80 -22.99
N ASP A 155 -27.34 -10.05 -22.66
CA ASP A 155 -26.64 -10.36 -21.42
C ASP A 155 -25.27 -9.66 -21.34
N PRO A 156 -24.85 -9.22 -20.13
CA PRO A 156 -23.58 -8.55 -19.97
C PRO A 156 -22.41 -9.52 -20.18
N VAL A 157 -21.38 -9.06 -20.90
CA VAL A 157 -20.20 -9.86 -21.23
C VAL A 157 -19.24 -9.89 -20.02
N PRO A 158 -18.90 -11.07 -19.48
CA PRO A 158 -17.95 -11.18 -18.37
C PRO A 158 -16.54 -10.79 -18.82
N GLY A 159 -15.76 -10.21 -17.91
CA GLY A 159 -14.39 -9.76 -18.18
C GLY A 159 -14.06 -8.42 -17.53
N LYS A 160 -13.04 -7.75 -18.07
CA LYS A 160 -12.60 -6.43 -17.60
C LYS A 160 -13.48 -5.35 -18.23
N LEU A 161 -14.12 -4.55 -17.38
CA LEU A 161 -14.91 -3.40 -17.77
C LEU A 161 -13.98 -2.22 -18.14
N HIS A 162 -14.54 -1.28 -18.92
CA HIS A 162 -13.85 -0.03 -19.22
C HIS A 162 -13.72 0.87 -17.97
N ASP A 163 -14.71 0.77 -17.07
CA ASP A 163 -14.73 1.50 -15.82
C ASP A 163 -13.56 1.11 -14.92
N ARG A 164 -12.99 2.12 -14.28
CA ARG A 164 -11.85 1.98 -13.39
C ARG A 164 -12.22 2.40 -11.98
N ASP A 165 -11.55 1.78 -11.01
CA ASP A 165 -11.69 2.12 -9.60
C ASP A 165 -10.82 3.33 -9.19
N ALA A 166 -10.88 3.68 -7.91
CA ALA A 166 -10.11 4.79 -7.33
C ALA A 166 -8.57 4.57 -7.32
N TRP A 167 -8.10 3.38 -7.70
CA TRP A 167 -6.69 3.03 -7.89
C TRP A 167 -6.33 2.82 -9.36
N ASN A 168 -7.21 3.25 -10.27
CA ASN A 168 -7.05 3.16 -11.71
C ASN A 168 -6.90 1.71 -12.22
N GLN A 169 -7.43 0.74 -11.47
CA GLN A 169 -7.52 -0.66 -11.90
C GLN A 169 -8.84 -0.90 -12.62
N PRO A 170 -8.86 -1.77 -13.65
CA PRO A 170 -10.09 -2.15 -14.32
C PRO A 170 -10.98 -2.95 -13.36
N ILE A 171 -12.27 -2.64 -13.37
CA ILE A 171 -13.28 -3.42 -12.63
C ILE A 171 -13.56 -4.71 -13.41
N GLU A 172 -13.67 -5.83 -12.72
CA GLU A 172 -13.94 -7.13 -13.32
C GLU A 172 -15.38 -7.56 -13.05
N LEU A 173 -16.03 -8.05 -14.10
CA LEU A 173 -17.38 -8.61 -14.06
C LEU A 173 -17.31 -10.11 -14.27
N PHE A 174 -17.88 -10.85 -13.34
CA PHE A 174 -18.13 -12.29 -13.47
C PHE A 174 -19.63 -12.53 -13.50
N VAL A 175 -20.08 -13.30 -14.48
CA VAL A 175 -21.48 -13.69 -14.64
C VAL A 175 -21.51 -15.20 -14.74
N ASP A 176 -22.08 -15.86 -13.76
CA ASP A 176 -22.28 -17.30 -13.75
C ASP A 176 -23.78 -17.61 -13.86
N LYS A 177 -24.18 -18.24 -14.96
CA LYS A 177 -25.58 -18.58 -15.23
C LYS A 177 -25.86 -19.99 -14.73
N THR A 178 -26.63 -20.08 -13.67
CA THR A 178 -27.09 -21.35 -13.10
C THR A 178 -28.56 -21.60 -13.46
N LEU A 179 -29.02 -22.84 -13.28
CA LEU A 179 -30.42 -23.21 -13.54
C LEU A 179 -31.44 -22.44 -12.69
N LEU A 180 -31.01 -21.94 -11.52
CA LEU A 180 -31.87 -21.23 -10.57
C LEU A 180 -31.78 -19.71 -10.73
N GLY A 181 -30.91 -19.22 -11.61
CA GLY A 181 -30.68 -17.79 -11.79
C GLY A 181 -29.25 -17.47 -12.22
N SER A 182 -28.96 -16.18 -12.31
CA SER A 182 -27.63 -15.67 -12.65
C SER A 182 -26.97 -15.06 -11.42
N LEU A 183 -25.74 -15.48 -11.16
CA LEU A 183 -24.85 -14.88 -10.17
C LEU A 183 -23.99 -13.82 -10.86
N ILE A 184 -24.11 -12.58 -10.41
CA ILE A 184 -23.33 -11.45 -10.89
C ILE A 184 -22.36 -11.06 -9.79
N VAL A 185 -21.08 -11.09 -10.08
CA VAL A 185 -20.03 -10.62 -9.16
C VAL A 185 -19.25 -9.51 -9.85
N VAL A 186 -19.30 -8.31 -9.26
CA VAL A 186 -18.49 -7.18 -9.69
C VAL A 186 -17.35 -7.01 -8.70
N ARG A 187 -16.11 -6.99 -9.18
CA ARG A 187 -14.88 -7.03 -8.37
C ARG A 187 -13.93 -5.89 -8.73
N SER A 188 -13.33 -5.28 -7.73
CA SER A 188 -12.15 -4.40 -7.84
C SER A 188 -10.99 -4.99 -7.06
N SER A 189 -9.79 -4.90 -7.61
CA SER A 189 -8.54 -5.31 -6.96
C SER A 189 -8.14 -4.43 -5.77
N GLY A 190 -8.89 -3.35 -5.48
CA GLY A 190 -8.71 -2.56 -4.27
C GLY A 190 -7.34 -1.89 -4.11
N PRO A 191 -6.94 -1.57 -2.86
CA PRO A 191 -5.74 -0.80 -2.56
C PRO A 191 -4.41 -1.48 -2.92
N ASP A 192 -4.35 -2.81 -2.90
CA ASP A 192 -3.13 -3.58 -3.13
C ASP A 192 -2.88 -3.86 -4.62
N ARG A 193 -3.88 -3.59 -5.48
CA ARG A 193 -3.86 -3.74 -6.94
C ARG A 193 -3.61 -5.19 -7.38
N ARG A 194 -4.00 -6.16 -6.56
CA ARG A 194 -3.82 -7.58 -6.85
C ARG A 194 -5.17 -8.28 -6.86
N SER A 195 -5.64 -8.67 -8.05
CA SER A 195 -6.87 -9.45 -8.16
C SER A 195 -6.78 -10.79 -7.42
N GLY A 196 -7.83 -11.15 -6.70
CA GLY A 196 -7.91 -12.34 -5.85
C GLY A 196 -7.37 -12.15 -4.44
N SER A 197 -7.15 -10.91 -4.00
CA SER A 197 -6.70 -10.61 -2.65
C SER A 197 -7.86 -10.55 -1.65
N ILE A 198 -7.54 -10.62 -0.35
CA ILE A 198 -8.50 -10.37 0.74
C ILE A 198 -8.95 -8.91 0.74
N ASP A 199 -8.12 -8.02 0.19
CA ASP A 199 -8.41 -6.59 0.06
C ASP A 199 -9.30 -6.25 -1.14
N ASP A 200 -9.71 -7.26 -1.93
CA ASP A 200 -10.62 -7.08 -3.06
C ASP A 200 -11.99 -6.61 -2.57
N LEU A 201 -12.52 -5.61 -3.26
CA LEU A 201 -13.89 -5.15 -3.03
C LEU A 201 -14.79 -5.88 -4.03
N LEU A 202 -15.72 -6.68 -3.51
CA LEU A 202 -16.67 -7.42 -4.31
C LEU A 202 -18.11 -7.13 -3.90
N GLU A 203 -18.99 -7.03 -4.89
CA GLU A 203 -20.44 -7.00 -4.69
C GLU A 203 -21.06 -8.14 -5.49
N THR A 204 -21.88 -8.95 -4.82
CA THR A 204 -22.51 -10.13 -5.39
C THR A 204 -24.01 -9.94 -5.43
N HIS A 205 -24.60 -10.11 -6.60
CA HIS A 205 -26.04 -10.07 -6.81
C HIS A 205 -26.51 -11.39 -7.41
N VAL A 206 -27.60 -11.94 -6.87
CA VAL A 206 -28.25 -13.13 -7.40
C VAL A 206 -29.56 -12.71 -8.04
N VAL A 207 -29.66 -12.88 -9.36
CA VAL A 207 -30.89 -12.66 -10.12
C VAL A 207 -31.57 -14.01 -10.28
N GLN A 208 -32.65 -14.24 -9.53
CA GLN A 208 -33.41 -15.49 -9.63
C GLN A 208 -34.10 -15.58 -10.99
N ALA A 209 -33.99 -16.75 -11.63
CA ALA A 209 -34.75 -17.03 -12.84
C ALA A 209 -36.25 -17.09 -12.51
N SER A 210 -37.10 -16.61 -13.43
CA SER A 210 -38.54 -16.65 -13.20
C SER A 210 -39.00 -18.11 -13.08
N VAL A 211 -39.90 -18.42 -12.13
CA VAL A 211 -40.42 -19.79 -11.90
C VAL A 211 -40.99 -20.41 -13.19
N LYS A 212 -41.51 -19.57 -14.09
CA LYS A 212 -42.03 -19.96 -15.39
C LYS A 212 -40.94 -20.46 -16.36
N GLU A 213 -39.75 -19.87 -16.33
CA GLU A 213 -38.59 -20.34 -17.11
C GLU A 213 -38.01 -21.62 -16.53
N VAL A 214 -37.78 -21.65 -15.22
CA VAL A 214 -37.22 -22.84 -14.54
C VAL A 214 -38.15 -24.05 -14.73
N GLY A 215 -39.46 -23.84 -14.57
CA GLY A 215 -40.47 -24.87 -14.80
C GLY A 215 -40.59 -25.29 -16.27
N GLY A 216 -40.50 -24.34 -17.20
CA GLY A 216 -40.54 -24.61 -18.65
C GLY A 216 -39.33 -25.42 -19.13
N GLU A 217 -38.13 -25.07 -18.66
CA GLU A 217 -36.89 -25.76 -19.05
C GLU A 217 -36.78 -27.15 -18.41
N LEU A 218 -37.16 -27.30 -17.13
CA LEU A 218 -37.27 -28.61 -16.48
C LEU A 218 -38.32 -29.49 -17.14
N ALA A 219 -39.49 -28.94 -17.49
CA ALA A 219 -40.53 -29.67 -18.22
C ALA A 219 -40.05 -30.07 -19.62
N HIS A 220 -39.31 -29.20 -20.32
CA HIS A 220 -38.77 -29.51 -21.64
C HIS A 220 -37.69 -30.58 -21.58
N ARG A 221 -36.78 -30.52 -20.60
CA ARG A 221 -35.77 -31.56 -20.36
C ARG A 221 -36.41 -32.87 -19.92
N GLY A 222 -37.40 -32.83 -19.04
CA GLY A 222 -38.19 -33.98 -18.60
C GLY A 222 -38.95 -34.63 -19.75
N TRP A 223 -39.59 -33.82 -20.61
CA TRP A 223 -40.29 -34.29 -21.80
C TRP A 223 -39.32 -34.87 -22.83
N LYS A 224 -38.15 -34.26 -23.04
CA LYS A 224 -37.12 -34.78 -23.94
C LYS A 224 -36.56 -36.11 -23.43
N ALA A 225 -36.31 -36.23 -22.13
CA ALA A 225 -35.89 -37.49 -21.51
C ALA A 225 -36.98 -38.57 -21.65
N LEU A 226 -38.24 -38.21 -21.43
CA LEU A 226 -39.38 -39.13 -21.59
C LEU A 226 -39.54 -39.56 -23.05
N ARG A 227 -39.49 -38.61 -23.99
CA ARG A 227 -39.56 -38.86 -25.44
C ARG A 227 -38.42 -39.75 -25.91
N ASN A 228 -37.19 -39.49 -25.48
CA ASN A 228 -36.04 -40.34 -25.79
C ASN A 228 -36.21 -41.75 -25.22
N ARG A 229 -36.81 -41.88 -24.03
CA ARG A 229 -37.09 -43.19 -23.43
C ARG A 229 -38.18 -43.97 -24.17
N VAL A 230 -39.23 -43.29 -24.63
CA VAL A 230 -40.31 -43.88 -25.45
C VAL A 230 -39.80 -44.27 -26.84
N ASN A 231 -39.03 -43.41 -27.48
CA ASN A 231 -38.42 -43.69 -28.79
C ASN A 231 -37.44 -44.88 -28.72
N ASN A 232 -36.70 -45.04 -27.61
CA ASN A 232 -35.83 -46.19 -27.39
C ASN A 232 -36.58 -47.49 -27.05
N PHE A 233 -37.86 -47.42 -26.66
CA PHE A 233 -38.68 -48.59 -26.33
C PHE A 233 -39.54 -49.08 -27.51
N LEU A 234 -39.72 -48.27 -28.56
CA LEU A 234 -40.43 -48.66 -29.77
C LEU A 234 -39.48 -49.42 -30.72
N PRO A 235 -39.80 -50.67 -31.11
CA PRO A 235 -38.99 -51.46 -32.02
C PRO A 235 -39.12 -50.89 -33.45
N GLY A 236 -38.23 -49.95 -33.79
CA GLY A 236 -38.17 -49.33 -35.12
C GLY A 236 -37.65 -47.88 -35.19
N GLY A 237 -37.31 -47.25 -34.05
CA GLY A 237 -36.78 -45.88 -34.05
C GLY A 237 -35.40 -45.77 -34.68
N GLU A 238 -35.29 -44.97 -35.75
CA GLU A 238 -34.03 -44.61 -36.38
C GLU A 238 -33.03 -44.08 -35.34
N LYS A 239 -31.88 -44.74 -35.25
CA LYS A 239 -30.73 -44.21 -34.50
C LYS A 239 -30.28 -42.94 -35.21
N GLU A 240 -30.60 -41.80 -34.62
CA GLU A 240 -30.08 -40.49 -35.02
C GLU A 240 -28.55 -40.61 -35.05
N LYS A 241 -27.97 -40.53 -36.26
CA LYS A 241 -26.53 -40.60 -36.49
C LYS A 241 -25.87 -39.51 -35.65
N GLN A 242 -25.02 -39.91 -34.72
CA GLN A 242 -24.03 -39.03 -34.11
C GLN A 242 -23.29 -38.30 -35.25
N PRO A 243 -23.20 -36.96 -35.24
CA PRO A 243 -22.37 -36.27 -36.20
C PRO A 243 -20.93 -36.72 -35.94
N ALA A 244 -20.29 -37.14 -37.03
CA ALA A 244 -18.92 -37.60 -37.05
C ALA A 244 -18.02 -36.59 -36.33
N GLU A 245 -17.30 -37.14 -35.36
CA GLU A 245 -16.04 -36.64 -34.84
C GLU A 245 -15.15 -36.26 -36.03
N ASN A 246 -15.09 -34.96 -36.34
CA ASN A 246 -14.06 -34.43 -37.22
C ASN A 246 -12.76 -34.45 -36.43
N ASP A 247 -12.06 -35.57 -36.59
CA ASP A 247 -10.63 -35.68 -36.53
C ASP A 247 -10.03 -34.56 -37.38
N VAL A 248 -9.51 -33.51 -36.73
CA VAL A 248 -8.59 -32.56 -37.33
C VAL A 248 -7.24 -32.85 -36.71
N SER A 249 -6.62 -33.91 -37.22
CA SER A 249 -5.18 -33.96 -37.43
C SER A 249 -4.87 -33.18 -38.71
N GLU A 250 -4.14 -32.07 -38.60
CA GLU A 250 -3.08 -31.66 -39.53
C GLU A 250 -2.47 -30.32 -39.07
N ASP A 251 -1.16 -30.40 -38.77
CA ASP A 251 -0.10 -29.38 -38.58
C ASP A 251 -0.15 -28.33 -37.45
#